data_AF-I0HJI0-F1
#
_entry.id   AF-I0HJI0-F1
#
_cell.length_a   1.000
_cell.length_b   1.000
_cell.length_c   1.000
_cell.angle_alpha   90.00
_cell.angle_beta   90.00
_cell.angle_gamma   90.00
#
_symmetry.space_group_name_H-M   'P 1'
#
loop_
_entity.id
_entity.type
_entity.pdbx_description
1 polymer ?
#
loop_
_entity_poly.entity_id
_entity_poly.type
_entity_poly.pdbx_seq_one_letter_code
_entity_poly.pdbx_strand_id
1 'polypeptide(L)'
;MRRSLISLAATFAGLTLLTGCGSTDASTDAPAGAAAAGASAGTTLSDVSDETTKRQNAEKLIADCMKEKGFQYEVPPPLQMGSRSADFTGPSSLLKTDDELRQYRQKYGFGIYSAKLFPDDPMVKLPEMRPGNNPNNKIREALDPARQKAWDAALGSDAKEGRTEPGCSDAAYEKIFGSADPDQQAENKRAYEKFRTDPAVVKAAQQYGDCLRGKGYKVASTEPGLIDNGVYDLINAPVMNGETVSAAEAKTGLTKEIEASLADLECRGDYATIARTRYATVVTVGGGAG
;
A
#
# COMPACT_ATOMS: atom_id res chain seq x y z
N MET A 1 54.84 -24.25 -26.02
CA MET A 1 55.05 -24.80 -24.66
C MET A 1 53.79 -25.56 -24.23
N ARG A 2 53.97 -26.55 -23.35
CA ARG A 2 53.21 -27.80 -23.24
C ARG A 2 51.75 -27.69 -22.78
N ARG A 3 50.95 -28.64 -23.29
CA ARG A 3 49.61 -29.08 -22.89
C ARG A 3 49.54 -29.51 -21.43
N SER A 4 48.36 -29.42 -20.80
CA SER A 4 47.83 -30.47 -19.90
C SER A 4 46.31 -30.39 -19.78
N LEU A 5 45.67 -31.49 -20.17
CA LEU A 5 44.31 -31.91 -19.82
C LEU A 5 44.35 -32.55 -18.43
N ILE A 6 43.22 -32.62 -17.71
CA ILE A 6 42.70 -33.82 -17.03
C ILE A 6 41.24 -33.56 -16.63
N SER A 7 40.36 -34.44 -17.10
CA SER A 7 38.98 -34.63 -16.64
C SER A 7 38.97 -35.58 -15.44
N LEU A 8 38.01 -35.43 -14.52
CA LEU A 8 37.53 -36.56 -13.72
C LEU A 8 36.03 -36.38 -13.44
N ALA A 9 35.25 -37.35 -13.91
CA ALA A 9 33.86 -37.57 -13.57
C ALA A 9 33.77 -38.52 -12.37
N ALA A 10 32.79 -38.34 -11.50
CA ALA A 10 32.38 -39.34 -10.52
C ALA A 10 30.85 -39.31 -10.37
N THR A 11 30.22 -40.33 -10.95
CA THR A 11 28.82 -40.69 -10.81
C THR A 11 28.69 -41.62 -9.61
N PHE A 12 27.75 -41.37 -8.69
CA PHE A 12 27.30 -42.38 -7.73
C PHE A 12 25.77 -42.41 -7.69
N ALA A 13 25.23 -43.54 -8.13
CA ALA A 13 23.84 -43.93 -7.96
C ALA A 13 23.69 -44.62 -6.59
N GLY A 14 22.64 -44.26 -5.85
CA GLY A 14 22.25 -44.91 -4.60
C GLY A 14 20.74 -45.09 -4.56
N LEU A 15 20.30 -46.30 -4.90
CA LEU A 15 18.93 -46.77 -4.82
C LEU A 15 18.73 -47.41 -3.43
N THR A 16 17.77 -46.95 -2.64
CA THR A 16 17.27 -47.68 -1.46
C THR A 16 15.76 -47.83 -1.54
N LEU A 17 15.34 -49.08 -1.75
CA LEU A 17 14.00 -49.58 -1.47
C LEU A 17 13.98 -50.09 -0.03
N LEU A 18 12.97 -49.73 0.77
CA LEU A 18 12.47 -50.58 1.84
C LEU A 18 10.99 -50.31 2.13
N THR A 19 10.28 -51.42 2.18
CA THR A 19 8.86 -51.68 2.39
C THR A 19 8.43 -51.48 3.85
N GLY A 20 7.15 -51.11 4.07
CA GLY A 20 6.51 -51.21 5.39
C GLY A 20 5.00 -51.02 5.31
N CYS A 21 4.26 -52.12 5.19
CA CYS A 21 2.80 -52.21 5.34
C CYS A 21 2.53 -52.85 6.72
N GLY A 22 1.72 -52.22 7.57
CA GLY A 22 1.40 -52.71 8.91
C GLY A 22 0.07 -52.14 9.41
N SER A 23 -0.83 -53.05 9.78
CA SER A 23 -2.25 -52.86 10.07
C SER A 23 -2.59 -52.23 11.44
N THR A 24 -3.80 -51.65 11.46
CA THR A 24 -4.76 -51.36 12.56
C THR A 24 -4.41 -51.69 14.01
N ASP A 25 -4.64 -50.71 14.90
CA ASP A 25 -5.58 -50.85 16.03
C ASP A 25 -6.02 -49.49 16.62
N ALA A 26 -7.18 -49.52 17.28
CA ALA A 26 -8.08 -48.42 17.62
C ALA A 26 -7.81 -47.69 18.96
N SER A 27 -8.53 -46.57 19.13
CA SER A 27 -8.79 -45.78 20.37
C SER A 27 -7.68 -44.77 20.73
N THR A 28 -7.92 -43.48 21.01
CA THR A 28 -8.98 -42.83 21.81
C THR A 28 -8.95 -41.30 21.60
N ASP A 29 -10.13 -40.66 21.62
CA ASP A 29 -10.49 -39.28 21.98
C ASP A 29 -9.45 -38.12 21.98
N ALA A 30 -9.75 -37.06 21.21
CA ALA A 30 -9.84 -35.64 21.66
C ALA A 30 -10.06 -34.67 20.47
N PRO A 31 -10.62 -33.47 20.68
CA PRO A 31 -11.41 -32.73 19.69
C PRO A 31 -10.64 -31.63 18.93
N ALA A 32 -11.35 -30.96 18.02
CA ALA A 32 -11.05 -29.67 17.40
C ALA A 32 -10.11 -29.66 16.19
N GLY A 33 -10.65 -30.05 15.03
CA GLY A 33 -10.16 -29.59 13.73
C GLY A 33 -10.70 -28.20 13.44
N ALA A 34 -9.94 -27.18 13.83
CA ALA A 34 -10.14 -25.81 13.38
C ALA A 34 -10.16 -25.77 11.85
N ALA A 35 -11.21 -25.18 11.29
CA ALA A 35 -11.29 -24.85 9.88
C ALA A 35 -10.06 -24.03 9.51
N ALA A 36 -9.36 -24.50 8.47
CA ALA A 36 -8.20 -23.85 7.89
C ALA A 36 -8.54 -22.38 7.61
N ALA A 37 -7.82 -21.49 8.30
CA ALA A 37 -7.75 -20.08 7.96
C ALA A 37 -7.33 -19.99 6.49
N GLY A 38 -8.22 -19.45 5.66
CA GLY A 38 -7.86 -18.98 4.33
C GLY A 38 -6.73 -17.97 4.49
N ALA A 39 -5.53 -18.39 4.11
CA ALA A 39 -4.40 -17.50 3.96
C ALA A 39 -4.73 -16.58 2.76
N SER A 40 -5.34 -15.44 3.04
CA SER A 40 -5.42 -14.36 2.07
C SER A 40 -4.00 -13.86 1.84
N ALA A 41 -3.48 -14.23 0.68
CA ALA A 41 -2.17 -13.86 0.19
C ALA A 41 -1.99 -12.34 0.25
N GLY A 42 -0.87 -11.89 0.82
CA GLY A 42 -0.45 -10.50 0.65
C GLY A 42 -0.28 -10.19 -0.83
N THR A 43 -0.59 -8.94 -1.20
CA THR A 43 -0.40 -8.40 -2.55
C THR A 43 0.97 -8.77 -3.09
N THR A 44 1.00 -9.64 -4.08
CA THR A 44 2.24 -10.08 -4.71
C THR A 44 2.71 -9.03 -5.72
N LEU A 45 3.99 -9.06 -6.10
CA LEU A 45 4.52 -8.22 -7.18
C LEU A 45 3.72 -8.35 -8.49
N SER A 46 3.10 -9.51 -8.71
CA SER A 46 2.22 -9.78 -9.84
C SER A 46 0.94 -8.93 -9.78
N ASP A 47 0.35 -8.76 -8.60
CA ASP A 47 -0.88 -7.98 -8.42
C ASP A 47 -0.63 -6.47 -8.64
N VAL A 48 0.52 -5.96 -8.20
CA VAL A 48 0.95 -4.57 -8.47
C VAL A 48 1.20 -4.33 -9.97
N SER A 49 1.72 -5.34 -10.67
CA SER A 49 1.95 -5.26 -12.12
C SER A 49 0.64 -5.29 -12.91
N ASP A 50 -0.36 -6.03 -12.44
CA ASP A 50 -1.69 -6.11 -13.05
C ASP A 50 -2.44 -4.77 -12.91
N GLU A 51 -2.47 -4.19 -11.71
CA GLU A 51 -3.10 -2.90 -11.46
C GLU A 51 -2.43 -1.74 -12.23
N THR A 52 -1.09 -1.73 -12.29
CA THR A 52 -0.34 -0.74 -13.10
C THR A 52 -0.71 -0.87 -14.59
N THR A 53 -0.83 -2.10 -15.08
CA THR A 53 -1.21 -2.40 -16.47
C THR A 53 -2.64 -1.97 -16.76
N LYS A 54 -3.59 -2.30 -15.87
CA LYS A 54 -4.98 -1.85 -15.97
C LYS A 54 -5.08 -0.34 -16.01
N ARG A 55 -4.42 0.38 -15.08
CA ARG A 55 -4.40 1.85 -15.09
C ARG A 55 -3.88 2.41 -16.41
N GLN A 56 -2.77 1.89 -16.91
CA GLN A 56 -2.23 2.30 -18.21
C GLN A 56 -3.17 2.00 -19.38
N ASN A 57 -3.96 0.92 -19.31
CA ASN A 57 -4.99 0.66 -20.31
C ASN A 57 -6.18 1.62 -20.18
N ALA A 58 -6.58 2.02 -18.97
CA ALA A 58 -7.58 3.07 -18.76
C ALA A 58 -7.10 4.42 -19.32
N GLU A 59 -5.87 4.84 -19.04
CA GLU A 59 -5.29 6.09 -19.57
C GLU A 59 -5.26 6.12 -21.11
N LYS A 60 -4.99 4.98 -21.77
CA LYS A 60 -5.08 4.88 -23.25
C LYS A 60 -6.51 5.07 -23.76
N LEU A 61 -7.50 4.45 -23.09
CA LEU A 61 -8.91 4.64 -23.44
C LEU A 61 -9.37 6.09 -23.22
N ILE A 62 -8.88 6.75 -22.17
CA ILE A 62 -9.12 8.18 -21.94
C ILE A 62 -8.55 8.99 -23.10
N ALA A 63 -7.31 8.72 -23.51
CA ALA A 63 -6.66 9.43 -24.60
C ALA A 63 -7.44 9.29 -25.93
N ASP A 64 -7.90 8.07 -26.25
CA ASP A 64 -8.70 7.81 -27.45
C ASP A 64 -10.04 8.57 -27.39
N CYS A 65 -10.75 8.51 -26.27
CA CYS A 65 -12.01 9.24 -26.09
C CYS A 65 -11.82 10.76 -26.18
N MET A 66 -10.80 11.31 -25.54
CA MET A 66 -10.51 12.75 -25.59
C MET A 66 -10.17 13.21 -27.01
N LYS A 67 -9.43 12.39 -27.76
CA LYS A 67 -9.14 12.64 -29.18
C LYS A 67 -10.41 12.66 -30.03
N GLU A 68 -11.34 11.72 -29.81
CA GLU A 68 -12.65 11.72 -30.48
C GLU A 68 -13.47 12.97 -30.16
N LYS A 69 -13.33 13.51 -28.93
CA LYS A 69 -13.95 14.77 -28.50
C LYS A 69 -13.22 16.03 -29.00
N GLY A 70 -12.12 15.87 -29.76
CA GLY A 70 -11.36 16.98 -30.34
C GLY A 70 -10.38 17.65 -29.37
N PHE A 71 -10.01 16.96 -28.29
CA PHE A 71 -9.03 17.42 -27.31
C PHE A 71 -7.74 16.63 -27.39
N GLN A 72 -6.61 17.30 -27.18
CA GLN A 72 -5.34 16.61 -26.94
C GLN A 72 -5.35 16.02 -25.52
N TYR A 73 -4.85 14.80 -25.41
CA TYR A 73 -4.61 14.12 -24.15
C TYR A 73 -3.37 13.25 -24.30
N GLU A 74 -2.43 13.38 -23.39
CA GLU A 74 -1.21 12.59 -23.35
C GLU A 74 -1.36 11.50 -22.29
N VAL A 75 -1.18 10.24 -22.68
CA VAL A 75 -1.14 9.11 -21.75
C VAL A 75 0.00 9.34 -20.76
N PRO A 76 -0.30 9.57 -19.47
CA PRO A 76 0.74 9.77 -18.48
C PRO A 76 1.58 8.49 -18.39
N PRO A 77 2.91 8.58 -18.15
CA PRO A 77 3.72 7.40 -17.90
C PRO A 77 3.12 6.57 -16.74
N PRO A 78 3.41 5.26 -16.63
CA PRO A 78 2.92 4.47 -15.51
C PRO A 78 3.23 5.16 -14.18
N LEU A 79 2.17 5.53 -13.44
CA LEU A 79 2.34 5.90 -12.04
C LEU A 79 2.94 4.67 -11.37
N GLN A 80 4.19 4.77 -10.92
CA GLN A 80 4.68 3.80 -9.95
C GLN A 80 3.82 3.98 -8.71
N MET A 81 2.87 3.07 -8.54
CA MET A 81 1.93 3.08 -7.43
C MET A 81 2.70 2.90 -6.13
N GLY A 82 2.80 3.99 -5.37
CA GLY A 82 3.51 4.04 -4.10
C GLY A 82 5.03 3.97 -4.27
N SER A 83 5.76 4.75 -3.47
CA SER A 83 7.09 4.29 -3.07
C SER A 83 6.91 2.98 -2.30
N ARG A 84 7.85 2.05 -2.42
CA ARG A 84 7.85 0.82 -1.60
C ARG A 84 7.75 1.14 -0.11
N SER A 85 8.09 2.34 0.32
CA SER A 85 7.88 2.82 1.69
C SER A 85 6.42 2.73 2.17
N ALA A 86 5.42 2.85 1.30
CA ALA A 86 4.00 2.81 1.69
C ALA A 86 3.61 1.49 2.35
N ASP A 87 4.28 0.39 2.00
CA ASP A 87 4.13 -0.92 2.63
C ASP A 87 4.63 -0.95 4.08
N PHE A 88 5.52 -0.04 4.46
CA PHE A 88 6.21 0.01 5.76
C PHE A 88 5.73 1.16 6.65
N THR A 89 4.76 1.93 6.16
CA THR A 89 4.22 3.14 6.82
C THR A 89 2.70 3.11 6.87
N GLY A 90 2.10 3.89 7.77
CA GLY A 90 0.64 3.98 7.89
C GLY A 90 -0.04 2.63 8.17
N PRO A 91 -1.30 2.44 7.74
CA PRO A 91 -2.09 1.26 8.07
C PRO A 91 -1.50 -0.03 7.48
N SER A 92 -1.00 0.02 6.24
CA SER A 92 -0.41 -1.14 5.54
C SER A 92 0.77 -1.75 6.30
N SER A 93 1.48 -0.94 7.09
CA SER A 93 2.58 -1.42 7.94
C SER A 93 2.13 -2.41 9.01
N LEU A 94 0.84 -2.47 9.35
CA LEU A 94 0.32 -3.47 10.30
C LEU A 94 0.40 -4.90 9.73
N LEU A 95 0.48 -5.06 8.40
CA LEU A 95 0.58 -6.36 7.75
C LEU A 95 2.01 -6.92 7.71
N LYS A 96 3.02 -6.10 7.98
CA LYS A 96 4.43 -6.52 8.00
C LYS A 96 4.82 -7.04 9.38
N THR A 97 5.82 -7.93 9.41
CA THR A 97 6.41 -8.37 10.68
C THR A 97 7.19 -7.24 11.34
N ASP A 98 7.35 -7.31 12.66
CA ASP A 98 8.12 -6.29 13.39
C ASP A 98 9.58 -6.25 12.96
N ASP A 99 10.18 -7.38 12.59
CA ASP A 99 11.57 -7.44 12.15
C ASP A 99 11.77 -6.78 10.79
N GLU A 100 10.87 -7.03 9.83
CA GLU A 100 10.89 -6.35 8.51
C GLU A 100 10.76 -4.83 8.67
N LEU A 101 9.83 -4.39 9.51
CA LEU A 101 9.63 -2.96 9.77
C LEU A 101 10.79 -2.36 10.53
N ARG A 102 11.37 -3.06 11.50
CA ARG A 102 12.52 -2.57 12.24
C ARG A 102 13.69 -2.32 11.30
N GLN A 103 13.99 -3.27 10.40
CA GLN A 103 15.05 -3.12 9.40
C GLN A 103 14.81 -1.90 8.49
N TYR A 104 13.58 -1.71 8.03
CA TYR A 104 13.21 -0.56 7.21
C TYR A 104 13.32 0.76 8.01
N ARG A 105 12.65 0.84 9.17
CA ARG A 105 12.52 2.05 9.99
C ARG A 105 13.85 2.52 10.58
N GLN A 106 14.78 1.60 10.86
CA GLN A 106 16.14 1.95 11.29
C GLN A 106 16.94 2.75 10.26
N LYS A 107 16.68 2.55 8.96
CA LYS A 107 17.38 3.28 7.88
C LYS A 107 16.57 4.46 7.35
N TYR A 108 15.25 4.28 7.21
CA TYR A 108 14.42 5.21 6.44
C TYR A 108 13.39 5.97 7.27
N GLY A 109 13.22 5.62 8.56
CA GLY A 109 12.12 6.14 9.37
C GLY A 109 10.77 5.75 8.75
N PHE A 110 9.88 6.73 8.54
CA PHE A 110 8.65 6.57 7.75
C PHE A 110 8.83 6.95 6.27
N GLY A 111 10.04 7.10 5.75
CA GLY A 111 10.23 7.42 4.32
C GLY A 111 10.16 8.91 3.96
N ILE A 112 9.77 9.81 4.87
CA ILE A 112 9.45 11.22 4.57
C ILE A 112 10.74 11.99 4.24
N TYR A 113 11.71 11.99 5.15
CA TYR A 113 12.98 12.70 4.92
C TYR A 113 13.98 11.86 4.12
N SER A 114 13.91 10.53 4.26
CA SER A 114 14.82 9.61 3.57
C SER A 114 14.63 9.63 2.04
N ALA A 115 13.43 9.87 1.53
CA ALA A 115 13.19 10.11 0.11
C ALA A 115 14.05 11.25 -0.48
N LYS A 116 14.32 12.30 0.31
CA LYS A 116 15.16 13.44 -0.10
C LYS A 116 16.65 13.11 -0.05
N LEU A 117 17.07 12.30 0.93
CA LEU A 117 18.47 11.96 1.17
C LEU A 117 18.95 10.79 0.30
N PHE A 118 18.04 9.92 -0.12
CA PHE A 118 18.31 8.75 -0.94
C PHE A 118 17.40 8.74 -2.20
N PRO A 119 17.51 9.75 -3.08
CA PRO A 119 16.60 9.93 -4.21
C PRO A 119 16.62 8.76 -5.22
N ASP A 120 17.73 8.02 -5.28
CA ASP A 120 17.92 6.88 -6.18
C ASP A 120 17.65 5.52 -5.51
N ASP A 121 17.35 5.50 -4.21
CA ASP A 121 17.07 4.26 -3.49
C ASP A 121 15.63 3.80 -3.77
N PRO A 122 15.40 2.64 -4.41
CA PRO A 122 14.07 2.21 -4.82
C PRO A 122 13.09 1.99 -3.65
N MET A 123 13.56 1.93 -2.40
CA MET A 123 12.69 1.82 -1.23
C MET A 123 11.95 3.12 -0.90
N VAL A 124 12.60 4.27 -1.11
CA VAL A 124 12.09 5.59 -0.73
C VAL A 124 12.03 6.57 -1.90
N LYS A 125 12.49 6.16 -3.08
CA LYS A 125 12.34 6.93 -4.31
C LYS A 125 10.86 7.24 -4.51
N LEU A 126 10.57 8.54 -4.55
CA LEU A 126 9.23 9.01 -4.85
C LEU A 126 8.93 8.77 -6.33
N PRO A 127 7.69 8.44 -6.69
CA PRO A 127 7.28 8.33 -8.08
C PRO A 127 7.61 9.62 -8.83
N GLU A 128 8.11 9.49 -10.06
CA GLU A 128 8.50 10.63 -10.92
C GLU A 128 7.30 11.54 -11.26
N MET A 129 6.09 10.97 -11.26
CA MET A 129 4.85 11.72 -11.39
C MET A 129 4.24 12.04 -10.03
N ARG A 130 4.41 13.30 -9.64
CA ARG A 130 3.52 13.97 -8.67
C ARG A 130 2.32 14.55 -9.42
N PRO A 131 1.15 14.76 -8.78
CA PRO A 131 -0.02 15.37 -9.43
C PRO A 131 0.26 16.69 -10.18
N GLY A 132 1.25 17.48 -9.73
CA GLY A 132 1.69 18.70 -10.40
C GLY A 132 2.49 18.50 -11.71
N ASN A 133 2.93 17.28 -12.02
CA ASN A 133 3.72 16.93 -13.20
C ASN A 133 2.93 16.16 -14.27
N ASN A 134 1.60 16.05 -14.14
CA ASN A 134 0.77 15.45 -15.18
C ASN A 134 0.86 16.31 -16.47
N PRO A 135 1.27 15.75 -17.63
CA PRO A 135 1.40 16.51 -18.87
C PRO A 135 0.09 17.18 -19.31
N ASN A 136 -1.05 16.59 -18.95
CA ASN A 136 -2.37 17.10 -19.31
C ASN A 136 -2.73 18.40 -18.57
N ASN A 137 -2.09 18.73 -17.45
CA ASN A 137 -2.29 20.01 -16.78
C ASN A 137 -1.90 21.17 -17.70
N LYS A 138 -0.74 21.07 -18.37
CA LYS A 138 -0.26 22.10 -19.31
C LYS A 138 -1.15 22.20 -20.55
N ILE A 139 -1.61 21.06 -21.07
CA ILE A 139 -2.53 21.03 -22.22
C ILE A 139 -3.82 21.75 -21.86
N ARG A 140 -4.42 21.43 -20.71
CA ARG A 140 -5.62 22.07 -20.19
C ARG A 140 -5.41 23.57 -19.95
N GLU A 141 -4.35 23.94 -19.23
CA GLU A 141 -4.05 25.34 -18.89
C GLU A 141 -3.80 26.23 -20.12
N ALA A 142 -3.33 25.65 -21.23
CA ALA A 142 -3.13 26.37 -22.49
C ALA A 142 -4.43 26.64 -23.29
N LEU A 143 -5.55 26.03 -22.92
CA LEU A 143 -6.86 26.27 -23.55
C LEU A 143 -7.47 27.58 -23.05
N ASP A 144 -8.28 28.25 -23.87
CA ASP A 144 -9.13 29.35 -23.40
C ASP A 144 -10.20 28.84 -22.41
N PRO A 145 -10.79 29.71 -21.57
CA PRO A 145 -11.70 29.27 -20.51
C PRO A 145 -12.91 28.46 -20.99
N ALA A 146 -13.45 28.77 -22.18
CA ALA A 146 -14.58 28.02 -22.72
C ALA A 146 -14.15 26.61 -23.14
N ARG A 147 -12.98 26.49 -23.77
CA ARG A 147 -12.38 25.20 -24.12
C ARG A 147 -11.90 24.40 -22.92
N GLN A 148 -11.40 25.04 -21.87
CA GLN A 148 -11.05 24.39 -20.60
C GLN A 148 -12.28 23.70 -20.00
N LYS A 149 -13.40 24.42 -19.89
CA LYS A 149 -14.66 23.85 -19.40
C LYS A 149 -15.13 22.68 -20.26
N ALA A 150 -15.03 22.80 -21.58
CA ALA A 150 -15.40 21.70 -22.48
C ALA A 150 -14.45 20.49 -22.36
N TRP A 151 -13.15 20.72 -22.13
CA TRP A 151 -12.16 19.68 -21.86
C TRP A 151 -12.46 18.96 -20.53
N ASP A 152 -12.75 19.70 -19.46
CA ASP A 152 -13.10 19.16 -18.14
C ASP A 152 -14.39 18.34 -18.18
N ALA A 153 -15.41 18.84 -18.87
CA ALA A 153 -16.65 18.11 -19.10
C ALA A 153 -16.45 16.83 -19.92
N ALA A 154 -15.59 16.87 -20.95
CA ALA A 154 -15.27 15.69 -21.76
C ALA A 154 -14.49 14.65 -20.96
N LEU A 155 -13.51 15.08 -20.15
CA LEU A 155 -12.73 14.18 -19.30
C LEU A 155 -13.59 13.56 -18.20
N GLY A 156 -14.54 14.31 -17.66
CA GLY A 156 -15.37 13.95 -16.51
C GLY A 156 -14.79 14.40 -15.16
N SER A 157 -13.92 15.42 -15.15
CA SER A 157 -13.31 15.98 -13.93
C SER A 157 -14.24 16.90 -13.14
N ASP A 158 -15.29 17.43 -13.77
CA ASP A 158 -16.34 18.19 -13.09
C ASP A 158 -17.23 17.25 -12.25
N ALA A 159 -17.51 17.64 -11.01
CA ALA A 159 -18.43 16.92 -10.12
C ALA A 159 -19.72 16.57 -10.89
N LYS A 160 -20.24 15.37 -10.68
CA LYS A 160 -21.32 14.71 -11.47
C LYS A 160 -22.63 15.51 -11.62
N GLU A 161 -22.75 16.71 -11.09
CA GLU A 161 -23.94 17.55 -11.18
C GLU A 161 -24.21 17.98 -12.62
N GLY A 162 -25.29 17.43 -13.20
CA GLY A 162 -25.84 17.85 -14.49
C GLY A 162 -25.30 17.14 -15.73
N ARG A 163 -24.42 16.13 -15.60
CA ARG A 163 -24.00 15.30 -16.73
C ARG A 163 -25.00 14.16 -16.96
N THR A 164 -25.49 14.03 -18.20
CA THR A 164 -26.35 12.92 -18.62
C THR A 164 -25.56 11.70 -19.10
N GLU A 165 -24.28 11.87 -19.41
CA GLU A 165 -23.39 10.84 -19.94
C GLU A 165 -22.07 10.78 -19.12
N PRO A 166 -21.46 9.59 -18.96
CA PRO A 166 -20.16 9.45 -18.32
C PRO A 166 -19.07 10.18 -19.11
N GLY A 167 -18.13 10.81 -18.41
CA GLY A 167 -16.96 11.41 -19.05
C GLY A 167 -15.99 10.34 -19.55
N CYS A 168 -14.98 10.73 -20.33
CA CYS A 168 -13.96 9.81 -20.86
C CYS A 168 -13.26 9.02 -19.74
N SER A 169 -12.98 9.64 -18.60
CA SER A 169 -12.41 8.95 -17.44
C SER A 169 -13.38 7.94 -16.84
N ASP A 170 -14.62 8.36 -16.57
CA ASP A 170 -15.64 7.49 -15.98
C ASP A 170 -15.83 6.21 -16.81
N ALA A 171 -16.01 6.36 -18.13
CA ALA A 171 -16.21 5.25 -19.05
C ALA A 171 -14.97 4.33 -19.16
N ALA A 172 -13.77 4.91 -19.18
CA ALA A 172 -12.53 4.12 -19.23
C ALA A 172 -12.30 3.32 -17.95
N TYR A 173 -12.49 3.95 -16.78
CA TYR A 173 -12.32 3.29 -15.49
C TYR A 173 -13.40 2.22 -15.27
N GLU A 174 -14.66 2.49 -15.59
CA GLU A 174 -15.72 1.48 -15.53
C GLU A 174 -15.43 0.28 -16.44
N LYS A 175 -14.93 0.52 -17.65
CA LYS A 175 -14.59 -0.57 -18.59
C LYS A 175 -13.43 -1.45 -18.11
N ILE A 176 -12.44 -0.88 -17.44
CA ILE A 176 -11.22 -1.59 -17.04
C ILE A 176 -11.33 -2.20 -15.64
N PHE A 177 -11.92 -1.46 -14.69
CA PHE A 177 -12.00 -1.85 -13.28
C PHE A 177 -13.40 -2.34 -12.88
N GLY A 178 -14.39 -2.19 -13.76
CA GLY A 178 -15.80 -2.41 -13.42
C GLY A 178 -16.38 -1.26 -12.60
N SER A 179 -17.67 -1.36 -12.32
CA SER A 179 -18.28 -0.61 -11.23
C SER A 179 -17.87 -1.22 -9.89
N ALA A 180 -17.71 -0.39 -8.86
CA ALA A 180 -17.56 -0.92 -7.51
C ALA A 180 -18.78 -1.78 -7.16
N ASP A 181 -18.54 -3.01 -6.69
CA ASP A 181 -19.61 -3.92 -6.30
C ASP A 181 -20.23 -3.42 -4.98
N PRO A 182 -21.49 -2.95 -4.99
CA PRO A 182 -22.12 -2.38 -3.79
C PRO A 182 -22.20 -3.39 -2.64
N ASP A 183 -22.29 -4.69 -2.93
CA ASP A 183 -22.30 -5.72 -1.89
C ASP A 183 -20.92 -5.85 -1.24
N GLN A 184 -19.85 -5.79 -2.05
CA GLN A 184 -18.48 -5.78 -1.54
C GLN A 184 -18.20 -4.52 -0.70
N GLN A 185 -18.68 -3.34 -1.12
CA GLN A 185 -18.55 -2.11 -0.33
C GLN A 185 -19.27 -2.23 1.01
N ALA A 186 -20.49 -2.75 1.00
CA ALA A 186 -21.28 -2.96 2.21
C ALA A 186 -20.64 -4.00 3.14
N GLU A 187 -19.97 -5.02 2.60
CA GLU A 187 -19.18 -5.97 3.36
C GLU A 187 -17.94 -5.31 3.98
N ASN A 188 -17.17 -4.56 3.20
CA ASN A 188 -15.98 -3.85 3.65
C ASN A 188 -16.29 -2.89 4.81
N LYS A 189 -17.41 -2.15 4.71
CA LYS A 189 -17.89 -1.28 5.78
C LYS A 189 -18.25 -2.05 7.04
N ARG A 190 -18.96 -3.18 6.92
CA ARG A 190 -19.31 -4.05 8.06
C ARG A 190 -18.07 -4.65 8.71
N ALA A 191 -17.08 -5.06 7.91
CA ALA A 191 -15.81 -5.59 8.41
C ALA A 191 -15.01 -4.52 9.17
N TYR A 192 -14.96 -3.29 8.66
CA TYR A 192 -14.30 -2.18 9.33
C TYR A 192 -15.01 -1.77 10.64
N GLU A 193 -16.34 -1.73 10.65
CA GLU A 193 -17.10 -1.46 11.88
C GLU A 193 -16.84 -2.52 12.95
N LYS A 194 -16.80 -3.79 12.55
CA LYS A 194 -16.43 -4.89 13.46
C LYS A 194 -15.02 -4.72 14.01
N PHE A 195 -14.05 -4.34 13.19
CA PHE A 195 -12.68 -4.06 13.64
C PHE A 195 -12.65 -2.94 14.67
N ARG A 196 -13.37 -1.84 14.43
CA ARG A 196 -13.40 -0.66 15.30
C ARG A 196 -14.11 -0.88 16.64
N THR A 197 -15.07 -1.79 16.68
CA THR A 197 -15.89 -2.06 17.86
C THR A 197 -15.49 -3.32 18.61
N ASP A 198 -14.57 -4.12 18.07
CA ASP A 198 -14.04 -5.30 18.76
C ASP A 198 -13.34 -4.88 20.07
N PRO A 199 -13.81 -5.34 21.25
CA PRO A 199 -13.25 -4.94 22.53
C PRO A 199 -11.75 -5.23 22.66
N ALA A 200 -11.24 -6.28 22.04
CA ALA A 200 -9.82 -6.60 22.06
C ALA A 200 -9.01 -5.59 21.24
N VAL A 201 -9.52 -5.16 20.08
CA VAL A 201 -8.87 -4.15 19.24
C VAL A 201 -8.88 -2.80 19.95
N VAL A 202 -10.03 -2.38 20.49
CA VAL A 202 -10.18 -1.10 21.21
C VAL A 202 -9.23 -1.05 22.41
N LYS A 203 -9.16 -2.12 23.21
CA LYS A 203 -8.24 -2.20 24.35
C LYS A 203 -6.78 -2.10 23.90
N ALA A 204 -6.40 -2.83 22.85
CA ALA A 204 -5.03 -2.82 22.34
C ALA A 204 -4.66 -1.43 21.76
N ALA A 205 -5.58 -0.76 21.07
CA ALA A 205 -5.40 0.59 20.57
C ALA A 205 -5.22 1.62 21.71
N GLN A 206 -5.97 1.46 22.81
CA GLN A 206 -5.77 2.29 24.00
C GLN A 206 -4.37 2.09 24.61
N GLN A 207 -3.94 0.83 24.77
CA GLN A 207 -2.60 0.50 25.31
C GLN A 207 -1.47 1.06 24.41
N TYR A 208 -1.64 0.95 23.09
CA TYR A 208 -0.73 1.52 22.11
C TYR A 208 -0.63 3.05 22.28
N GLY A 209 -1.76 3.75 22.38
CA GLY A 209 -1.76 5.20 22.60
C GLY A 209 -1.14 5.60 23.94
N ASP A 210 -1.39 4.83 25.00
CA ASP A 210 -0.80 5.10 26.32
C ASP A 210 0.72 4.91 26.31
N CYS A 211 1.23 3.89 25.61
CA CYS A 211 2.67 3.70 25.41
C CYS A 211 3.30 4.88 24.66
N LEU A 212 2.67 5.34 23.57
CA LEU A 212 3.14 6.50 22.82
C LEU A 212 3.18 7.77 23.66
N ARG A 213 2.12 8.03 24.44
CA ARG A 213 2.09 9.16 25.39
C ARG A 213 3.19 9.05 26.44
N GLY A 214 3.43 7.85 26.97
CA GLY A 214 4.53 7.58 27.90
C GLY A 214 5.91 7.88 27.33
N LYS A 215 6.08 7.73 26.00
CA LYS A 215 7.30 8.13 25.27
C LYS A 215 7.30 9.61 24.83
N GLY A 216 6.28 10.39 25.21
CA GLY A 216 6.20 11.83 24.95
C GLY A 216 5.54 12.22 23.62
N TYR A 217 4.98 11.27 22.88
CA TYR A 217 4.25 11.59 21.65
C TYR A 217 2.84 12.07 21.96
N LYS A 218 2.38 13.07 21.19
CA LYS A 218 0.96 13.45 21.20
C LYS A 218 0.15 12.36 20.51
N VAL A 219 -0.97 11.96 21.10
CA VAL A 219 -1.88 10.97 20.50
C VAL A 219 -3.25 11.61 20.39
N ALA A 220 -3.63 11.98 19.16
CA ALA A 220 -4.88 12.68 18.87
C ALA A 220 -6.11 11.78 19.02
N SER A 221 -5.98 10.49 18.74
CA SER A 221 -7.05 9.49 18.88
C SER A 221 -6.46 8.11 19.21
N THR A 222 -7.19 7.33 20.01
CA THR A 222 -6.94 5.90 20.25
C THR A 222 -7.97 5.02 19.52
N GLU A 223 -8.75 5.61 18.62
CA GLU A 223 -9.71 4.88 17.80
C GLU A 223 -8.99 3.92 16.83
N PRO A 224 -9.40 2.64 16.76
CA PRO A 224 -8.85 1.71 15.78
C PRO A 224 -9.01 2.23 14.34
N GLY A 225 -7.94 2.14 13.55
CA GLY A 225 -7.87 2.66 12.18
C GLY A 225 -7.51 4.15 12.08
N LEU A 226 -7.51 4.89 13.19
CA LEU A 226 -6.96 6.26 13.24
C LEU A 226 -5.60 6.32 13.92
N ILE A 227 -5.42 5.54 15.00
CA ILE A 227 -4.17 5.57 15.79
C ILE A 227 -2.93 5.18 14.97
N ASP A 228 -3.07 4.30 13.99
CA ASP A 228 -2.00 3.80 13.10
C ASP A 228 -1.39 4.87 12.19
N ASN A 229 -2.03 6.02 12.03
CA ASN A 229 -1.47 7.18 11.32
C ASN A 229 -0.92 8.25 12.26
N GLY A 230 -1.22 8.20 13.56
CA GLY A 230 -1.01 9.33 14.47
C GLY A 230 0.44 9.82 14.53
N VAL A 231 1.41 8.92 14.71
CA VAL A 231 2.83 9.31 14.77
C VAL A 231 3.35 9.74 13.40
N TYR A 232 2.93 9.05 12.33
CA TYR A 232 3.29 9.39 10.96
C TYR A 232 2.82 10.81 10.60
N ASP A 233 1.55 11.11 10.85
CA ASP A 233 0.94 12.42 10.54
C ASP A 233 1.61 13.56 11.29
N LEU A 234 1.98 13.35 12.55
CA LEU A 234 2.71 14.34 13.34
C LEU A 234 4.07 14.69 12.74
N ILE A 235 4.77 13.70 12.17
CA ILE A 235 6.07 13.91 11.52
C ILE A 235 5.90 14.48 10.10
N ASN A 236 4.84 14.06 9.38
CA ASN A 236 4.62 14.42 7.99
C ASN A 236 4.02 15.81 7.80
N ALA A 237 3.20 16.30 8.74
CA ALA A 237 2.47 17.56 8.62
C ALA A 237 3.34 18.78 8.22
N PRO A 238 4.55 18.99 8.75
CA PRO A 238 5.41 20.11 8.33
C PRO A 238 5.86 20.01 6.86
N VAL A 239 6.15 18.80 6.39
CA VAL A 239 6.66 18.56 5.02
C VAL A 239 5.55 18.69 3.98
N MET A 240 4.32 18.31 4.33
CA MET A 240 3.16 18.39 3.44
C MET A 240 2.70 19.83 3.13
N ASN A 241 3.12 20.82 3.92
CA ASN A 241 2.78 22.22 3.70
C ASN A 241 3.59 22.91 2.58
N GLY A 242 4.29 22.14 1.75
CA GLY A 242 5.06 22.64 0.60
C GLY A 242 6.36 23.32 0.98
N GLU A 243 6.80 23.19 2.24
CA GLU A 243 8.10 23.69 2.68
C GLU A 243 9.22 22.91 1.98
N THR A 244 10.09 23.63 1.27
CA THR A 244 11.28 23.02 0.65
C THR A 244 12.26 22.66 1.75
N VAL A 245 12.34 21.38 2.08
CA VAL A 245 13.32 20.86 3.06
C VAL A 245 14.70 20.79 2.41
N SER A 246 15.68 21.50 2.98
CA SER A 246 17.09 21.41 2.60
C SER A 246 17.68 20.03 2.94
N ALA A 247 18.81 19.66 2.35
CA ALA A 247 19.46 18.39 2.69
C ALA A 247 19.89 18.32 4.17
N ALA A 248 20.27 19.45 4.77
CA ALA A 248 20.66 19.52 6.18
C ALA A 248 19.45 19.34 7.12
N GLU A 249 18.33 19.97 6.80
CA GLU A 249 17.07 19.78 7.53
C GLU A 249 16.57 18.35 7.36
N ALA A 250 16.64 17.77 6.16
CA ALA A 250 16.25 16.39 5.91
C ALA A 250 17.09 15.41 6.74
N LYS A 251 18.40 15.64 6.88
CA LYS A 251 19.26 14.80 7.73
C LYS A 251 18.85 14.84 9.20
N THR A 252 18.53 16.03 9.70
CA THR A 252 18.07 16.21 11.09
C THR A 252 16.67 15.63 11.30
N GLY A 253 15.78 15.84 10.33
CA GLY A 253 14.44 15.30 10.29
C GLY A 253 14.45 13.77 10.28
N LEU A 254 15.31 13.15 9.47
CA LEU A 254 15.42 11.69 9.39
C LEU A 254 15.79 11.06 10.73
N THR A 255 16.71 11.65 11.51
CA THR A 255 17.05 11.13 12.85
C THR A 255 15.82 11.10 13.76
N LYS A 256 15.03 12.18 13.79
CA LYS A 256 13.80 12.28 14.60
C LYS A 256 12.72 11.33 14.10
N GLU A 257 12.61 11.19 12.78
CA GLU A 257 11.67 10.29 12.13
C GLU A 257 11.99 8.82 12.44
N ILE A 258 13.27 8.43 12.41
CA ILE A 258 13.72 7.08 12.81
C ILE A 258 13.32 6.80 14.26
N GLU A 259 13.63 7.71 15.18
CA GLU A 259 13.26 7.58 16.60
C GLU A 259 11.74 7.41 16.77
N ALA A 260 10.94 8.29 16.15
CA ALA A 260 9.48 8.24 16.19
C ALA A 260 8.92 6.94 15.60
N SER A 261 9.43 6.51 14.46
CA SER A 261 8.98 5.29 13.79
C SER A 261 9.33 4.02 14.59
N LEU A 262 10.45 4.01 15.32
CA LEU A 262 10.81 2.88 16.18
C LEU A 262 9.98 2.87 17.47
N ALA A 263 9.70 4.03 18.06
CA ALA A 263 8.78 4.14 19.18
C ALA A 263 7.36 3.67 18.82
N ASP A 264 6.89 4.06 17.63
CA ASP A 264 5.63 3.58 17.05
C ASP A 264 5.59 2.05 16.92
N LEU A 265 6.66 1.47 16.37
CA LEU A 265 6.80 0.01 16.19
C LEU A 265 6.82 -0.72 17.53
N GLU A 266 7.51 -0.17 18.52
CA GLU A 266 7.59 -0.75 19.86
C GLU A 266 6.25 -0.72 20.58
N CYS A 267 5.49 0.37 20.44
CA CYS A 267 4.26 0.58 21.19
C CYS A 267 3.03 -0.14 20.63
N ARG A 268 2.98 -0.46 19.32
CA ARG A 268 1.78 -1.03 18.68
C ARG A 268 1.43 -2.47 19.11
N GLY A 269 2.40 -3.25 19.62
CA GLY A 269 2.22 -4.56 20.27
C GLY A 269 1.03 -5.42 19.79
N ASP A 270 0.10 -5.70 20.71
CA ASP A 270 -1.08 -6.53 20.47
C ASP A 270 -2.00 -5.97 19.37
N TYR A 271 -2.06 -4.64 19.20
CA TYR A 271 -2.90 -4.01 18.18
C TYR A 271 -2.46 -4.44 16.78
N ALA A 272 -1.16 -4.39 16.48
CA ALA A 272 -0.62 -4.87 15.20
C ALA A 272 -0.80 -6.39 15.02
N THR A 273 -0.67 -7.17 16.09
CA THR A 273 -0.89 -8.62 16.04
C THR A 273 -2.34 -8.95 15.72
N ILE A 274 -3.31 -8.32 16.40
CA ILE A 274 -4.74 -8.52 16.15
C ILE A 274 -5.10 -8.06 14.74
N ALA A 275 -4.66 -6.88 14.33
CA ALA A 275 -4.91 -6.33 12.99
C ALA A 275 -4.45 -7.30 11.90
N ARG A 276 -3.20 -7.79 11.99
CA ARG A 276 -2.61 -8.70 11.00
C ARG A 276 -3.23 -10.10 10.98
N THR A 277 -3.60 -10.64 12.14
CA THR A 277 -4.04 -12.05 12.24
C THR A 277 -5.55 -12.23 12.12
N ARG A 278 -6.34 -11.23 12.49
CA ARG A 278 -7.81 -11.31 12.53
C ARG A 278 -8.51 -10.37 11.57
N TYR A 279 -7.84 -9.29 11.17
CA TYR A 279 -8.43 -8.19 10.40
C TYR A 279 -7.56 -7.77 9.20
N ALA A 280 -6.74 -8.67 8.65
CA ALA A 280 -5.82 -8.36 7.56
C ALA A 280 -6.54 -7.71 6.37
N THR A 281 -7.70 -8.24 5.97
CA THR A 281 -8.53 -7.70 4.90
C THR A 281 -8.96 -6.25 5.16
N VAL A 282 -9.31 -5.91 6.41
CA VAL A 282 -9.71 -4.55 6.78
C VAL A 282 -8.55 -3.57 6.62
N VAL A 283 -7.34 -4.01 6.98
CA VAL A 283 -6.12 -3.23 6.80
C VAL A 283 -5.77 -3.08 5.32
N THR A 284 -5.88 -4.15 4.53
CA THR A 284 -5.60 -4.13 3.09
C THR A 284 -6.55 -3.21 2.31
N VAL A 285 -7.83 -3.19 2.67
CA VAL A 285 -8.85 -2.38 1.98
C VAL A 285 -8.83 -0.91 2.43
N GLY A 286 -8.22 -0.59 3.58
CA GLY A 286 -8.04 0.79 4.01
C GLY A 286 -9.30 1.45 4.57
N GLY A 287 -9.81 0.94 5.70
CA GLY A 287 -10.73 1.72 6.53
C GLY A 287 -12.18 1.84 6.02
N GLY A 288 -12.66 0.87 5.23
CA GLY A 288 -14.04 0.83 4.74
C GLY A 288 -14.30 1.70 3.50
N ALA A 289 -13.25 2.21 2.85
CA ALA A 289 -13.34 2.99 1.61
C ALA A 289 -13.33 2.13 0.31
N GLY A 290 -13.65 0.83 0.43
CA GLY A 290 -13.80 -0.05 -0.73
C GLY A 290 -15.13 0.16 -1.44
#